data_AF-A0A1F4CN02-F1
#
_entry.id   AF-A0A1F4CN02-F1
#
_cell.length_a   1.000
_cell.length_b   1.000
_cell.length_c   1.000
_cell.angle_alpha   90.00
_cell.angle_beta   90.00
_cell.angle_gamma   90.00
#
_symmetry.space_group_name_H-M   'P 1'
#
loop_
_entity.id
_entity.type
_entity.pdbx_description
1 polymer ?
#
loop_
_entity_poly.entity_id
_entity_poly.type
_entity_poly.pdbx_seq_one_letter_code
_entity_poly.pdbx_strand_id
1 'polypeptide(L)'
;ERIGVNIGSGIGGLPVIEETHDDYLKGGPRKISPFFIPGVIINMISGHLSIRFGLKGPNLAMVTACTTATHCIGDSGRLIEYGDADVMVAGGAEATLTPLAIGGFASARALSTRNDDPATASRPWDRDRDGFVLGEGAGALVLEEFEHARRRGAKIYAELAGFGMSADAHHMTAPAEDGEGAARCMAIALRNARLNLDQIDYINAHGTSTPLGDIAETIAVKRCFGDHARKLAMSSTKSMTGHLLGAAGGVEAVFCALAVRDQVAPPTANLINQDPACDLDYVPNAARQMPVRAVLSNSFGFGGTNGTLIFTRI
;
A
#
# COMPACT_ATOMS: atom_id res chain seq x y z
N GLU A 1 19.71 6.17 -19.02
CA GLU A 1 18.79 5.33 -19.84
C GLU A 1 18.31 4.10 -19.09
N ARG A 2 19.09 3.53 -18.16
CA ARG A 2 18.72 2.33 -17.39
C ARG A 2 18.07 2.61 -16.02
N ILE A 3 17.71 3.87 -15.76
CA ILE A 3 17.07 4.29 -14.50
C ILE A 3 15.70 4.85 -14.85
N GLY A 4 14.65 4.20 -14.33
CA GLY A 4 13.25 4.57 -14.56
C GLY A 4 12.52 5.03 -13.31
N VAL A 5 11.26 5.40 -13.49
CA VAL A 5 10.35 5.89 -12.45
C VAL A 5 8.96 5.30 -12.65
N ASN A 6 8.36 4.83 -11.56
CA ASN A 6 6.98 4.35 -11.51
C ASN A 6 6.33 4.76 -10.19
N ILE A 7 5.87 6.01 -10.11
CA ILE A 7 5.16 6.53 -8.94
C ILE A 7 3.70 6.78 -9.32
N GLY A 8 2.79 6.08 -8.64
CA GLY A 8 1.36 6.22 -8.86
C GLY A 8 0.66 7.08 -7.81
N SER A 9 -0.63 7.32 -8.03
CA SER A 9 -1.55 7.97 -7.10
C SER A 9 -2.95 7.40 -7.33
N GLY A 10 -3.76 7.28 -6.28
CA GLY A 10 -5.09 6.68 -6.38
C GLY A 10 -6.11 7.64 -7.00
N ILE A 11 -6.06 8.93 -6.63
CA ILE A 11 -7.06 9.93 -7.04
C ILE A 11 -6.42 11.16 -7.73
N GLY A 12 -5.10 11.26 -7.73
CA GLY A 12 -4.37 12.33 -8.42
C GLY A 12 -4.50 13.68 -7.75
N GLY A 13 -4.47 14.76 -8.55
CA GLY A 13 -4.47 16.14 -8.05
C GLY A 13 -5.85 16.67 -7.68
N LEU A 14 -6.62 15.95 -6.84
CA LEU A 14 -7.97 16.35 -6.44
C LEU A 14 -8.08 17.78 -5.86
N PRO A 15 -7.16 18.26 -4.99
CA PRO A 15 -7.21 19.65 -4.51
C PRO A 15 -7.18 20.66 -5.65
N VAL A 16 -6.31 20.44 -6.65
CA VAL A 16 -6.17 21.34 -7.80
C VAL A 16 -7.40 21.26 -8.71
N ILE A 17 -8.06 20.10 -8.79
CA ILE A 17 -9.35 19.94 -9.50
C ILE A 17 -10.43 20.79 -8.83
N GLU A 18 -10.54 20.73 -7.50
CA GLU A 18 -11.50 21.53 -6.73
C GLU A 18 -11.28 23.03 -6.91
N GLU A 19 -10.04 23.49 -6.69
CA GLU A 19 -9.66 24.90 -6.84
C GLU A 19 -9.92 25.41 -8.25
N THR A 20 -9.53 24.63 -9.27
CA THR A 20 -9.72 24.99 -10.68
C THR A 20 -11.20 25.05 -11.05
N HIS A 21 -12.02 24.15 -10.51
CA HIS A 21 -13.46 24.16 -10.73
C HIS A 21 -14.11 25.42 -10.13
N ASP A 22 -13.71 25.82 -8.92
CA ASP A 22 -14.17 27.05 -8.28
C ASP A 22 -13.78 28.30 -9.07
N ASP A 23 -12.54 28.34 -9.58
CA ASP A 23 -12.06 29.43 -10.42
C ASP A 23 -12.83 29.50 -11.74
N TYR A 24 -13.15 28.35 -12.33
CA TYR A 24 -14.00 28.26 -13.52
C TYR A 24 -15.41 28.79 -13.26
N LEU A 25 -16.04 28.43 -12.13
CA LEU A 25 -17.37 28.95 -11.78
C LEU A 25 -17.37 30.47 -11.56
N LYS A 26 -16.30 31.02 -10.98
CA LYS A 26 -16.18 32.46 -10.69
C LYS A 26 -15.90 33.31 -11.92
N GLY A 27 -15.15 32.80 -12.90
CA GLY A 27 -14.64 33.64 -14.00
C GLY A 27 -14.56 32.98 -15.38
N GLY A 28 -15.18 31.81 -15.54
CA GLY A 28 -15.22 31.07 -16.79
C GLY A 28 -13.87 30.45 -17.19
N PRO A 29 -13.76 29.91 -18.41
CA PRO A 29 -12.62 29.10 -18.85
C PRO A 29 -11.28 29.84 -18.87
N ARG A 30 -11.28 31.18 -18.93
CA ARG A 30 -10.05 31.99 -18.90
C ARG A 30 -9.34 32.00 -17.54
N LYS A 31 -10.01 31.53 -16.47
CA LYS A 31 -9.41 31.38 -15.15
C LYS A 31 -8.67 30.05 -14.95
N ILE A 32 -8.89 29.09 -15.83
CA ILE A 32 -8.21 27.80 -15.75
C ILE A 32 -6.72 28.00 -16.03
N SER A 33 -5.88 27.59 -15.07
CA SER A 33 -4.42 27.64 -15.21
C SER A 33 -3.94 26.80 -16.40
N PRO A 34 -2.97 27.27 -17.20
CA PRO A 34 -2.34 26.44 -18.23
C PRO A 34 -1.62 25.21 -17.65
N PHE A 35 -1.32 25.23 -16.34
CA PHE A 35 -0.71 24.11 -15.62
C PHE A 35 -1.74 23.17 -14.99
N PHE A 36 -3.05 23.38 -15.21
CA PHE A 36 -4.09 22.51 -14.66
C PHE A 36 -3.87 21.05 -15.05
N ILE A 37 -3.81 20.74 -16.35
CA ILE A 37 -3.68 19.35 -16.81
C ILE A 37 -2.38 18.71 -16.32
N PRO A 38 -1.18 19.33 -16.48
CA PRO A 38 0.05 18.80 -15.89
C PRO A 38 0.05 18.75 -14.35
N GLY A 39 -0.81 19.52 -13.68
CA GLY A 39 -0.91 19.54 -12.23
C GLY A 39 -1.77 18.42 -11.65
N VAL A 40 -2.65 17.79 -12.44
CA VAL A 40 -3.66 16.85 -11.93
C VAL A 40 -3.51 15.41 -12.42
N ILE A 41 -2.89 15.20 -13.57
CA ILE A 41 -2.71 13.86 -14.12
C ILE A 41 -1.67 13.08 -13.29
N ILE A 42 -2.02 11.85 -12.91
CA ILE A 42 -1.29 11.02 -11.94
C ILE A 42 0.18 10.78 -12.34
N ASN A 43 0.48 10.69 -13.64
CA ASN A 43 1.83 10.41 -14.13
C ASN A 43 2.84 11.53 -13.91
N MET A 44 2.41 12.71 -13.46
CA MET A 44 3.29 13.85 -13.34
C MET A 44 4.26 13.75 -12.17
N ILE A 45 4.02 12.89 -11.18
CA ILE A 45 5.05 12.58 -10.17
C ILE A 45 6.26 11.92 -10.86
N SER A 46 6.02 10.88 -11.66
CA SER A 46 7.07 10.21 -12.43
C SER A 46 7.71 11.14 -13.47
N GLY A 47 6.90 11.95 -14.16
CA GLY A 47 7.36 12.99 -15.09
C GLY A 47 8.32 13.99 -14.43
N HIS A 48 7.93 14.55 -13.29
CA HIS A 48 8.75 15.52 -12.56
C HIS A 48 10.05 14.92 -12.04
N LEU A 49 10.02 13.70 -11.48
CA LEU A 49 11.24 13.02 -11.03
C LEU A 49 12.17 12.69 -12.20
N SER A 50 11.62 12.22 -13.33
CA SER A 50 12.39 11.95 -14.54
C SER A 50 13.09 13.21 -15.05
N ILE A 51 12.39 14.33 -15.18
CA ILE A 51 12.96 15.62 -15.59
C ILE A 51 14.03 16.07 -14.59
N ARG A 52 13.71 16.04 -13.30
CA ARG A 52 14.57 16.57 -12.23
C ARG A 52 15.91 15.84 -12.13
N PHE A 53 15.90 14.52 -12.32
CA PHE A 53 17.09 13.67 -12.14
C PHE A 53 17.66 13.14 -13.47
N GLY A 54 17.10 13.52 -14.62
CA GLY A 54 17.55 13.05 -15.92
C GLY A 54 17.34 11.55 -16.15
N LEU A 55 16.28 10.98 -15.56
CA LEU A 55 15.99 9.54 -15.62
C LEU A 55 15.29 9.23 -16.95
N LYS A 56 15.97 8.46 -17.80
CA LYS A 56 15.55 8.17 -19.19
C LYS A 56 15.09 6.72 -19.42
N GLY A 57 14.96 5.93 -18.36
CA GLY A 57 14.40 4.57 -18.44
C GLY A 57 12.87 4.60 -18.49
N PRO A 58 12.21 3.46 -18.18
CA PRO A 58 10.75 3.39 -18.11
C PRO A 58 10.18 4.51 -17.23
N ASN A 59 9.19 5.25 -17.73
CA ASN A 59 8.53 6.34 -17.01
C ASN A 59 7.03 6.10 -17.04
N LEU A 60 6.51 5.55 -15.95
CA LEU A 60 5.15 5.04 -15.84
C LEU A 60 4.47 5.61 -14.59
N ALA A 61 3.15 5.48 -14.53
CA ALA A 61 2.40 5.63 -13.29
C ALA A 61 1.14 4.80 -13.37
N MET A 62 0.91 3.97 -12.36
CA MET A 62 -0.30 3.15 -12.26
C MET A 62 -1.33 3.80 -11.35
N VAL A 63 -2.57 3.35 -11.50
CA VAL A 63 -3.71 3.76 -10.67
C VAL A 63 -4.59 2.52 -10.45
N THR A 64 -4.56 2.03 -9.21
CA THR A 64 -5.33 0.85 -8.76
C THR A 64 -5.87 1.08 -7.36
N ALA A 65 -6.41 2.28 -7.13
CA ALA A 65 -6.93 2.73 -5.83
C ALA A 65 -5.89 2.53 -4.72
N CYS A 66 -6.27 1.86 -3.63
CA CYS A 66 -5.42 1.61 -2.45
C CYS A 66 -4.19 0.73 -2.77
N THR A 67 -4.22 -0.01 -3.89
CA THR A 67 -3.17 -0.94 -4.32
C THR A 67 -2.11 -0.28 -5.20
N THR A 68 -2.28 1.00 -5.52
CA THR A 68 -1.46 1.73 -6.49
C THR A 68 0.04 1.61 -6.24
N ALA A 69 0.54 2.03 -5.07
CA ALA A 69 1.97 1.96 -4.78
C ALA A 69 2.51 0.52 -4.76
N THR A 70 1.72 -0.43 -4.24
CA THR A 70 2.09 -1.85 -4.22
C THR A 70 2.30 -2.38 -5.63
N HIS A 71 1.38 -2.08 -6.57
CA HIS A 71 1.57 -2.45 -7.96
C HIS A 71 2.76 -1.73 -8.57
N CYS A 72 2.94 -0.42 -8.33
CA CYS A 72 4.08 0.35 -8.84
C CYS A 72 5.44 -0.28 -8.46
N ILE A 73 5.57 -0.70 -7.21
CA ILE A 73 6.78 -1.37 -6.71
C ILE A 73 6.94 -2.75 -7.34
N GLY A 74 5.89 -3.56 -7.34
CA GLY A 74 5.93 -4.92 -7.87
C GLY A 74 6.25 -4.96 -9.37
N ASP A 75 5.59 -4.13 -10.17
CA ASP A 75 5.81 -4.01 -11.61
C ASP A 75 7.21 -3.45 -11.93
N SER A 76 7.70 -2.50 -11.12
CA SER A 76 9.09 -2.05 -11.23
C SER A 76 10.11 -3.14 -10.93
N GLY A 77 9.81 -4.03 -9.98
CA GLY A 77 10.57 -5.26 -9.78
C GLY A 77 10.60 -6.13 -11.04
N ARG A 78 9.45 -6.32 -11.70
CA ARG A 78 9.37 -7.05 -12.98
C ARG A 78 10.20 -6.43 -14.10
N LEU A 79 10.19 -5.11 -14.23
CA LEU A 79 11.01 -4.40 -15.23
C LEU A 79 12.51 -4.63 -15.00
N ILE A 80 12.96 -4.70 -13.74
CA ILE A 80 14.34 -5.04 -13.42
C ILE A 80 14.63 -6.52 -13.69
N GLU A 81 13.76 -7.43 -13.22
CA GLU A 81 13.87 -8.88 -13.46
C GLU A 81 13.96 -9.22 -14.96
N TYR A 82 13.21 -8.52 -15.81
CA TYR A 82 13.18 -8.73 -17.25
C TYR A 82 14.33 -8.05 -18.00
N GLY A 83 15.09 -7.17 -17.33
CA GLY A 83 16.23 -6.46 -17.90
C GLY A 83 15.86 -5.17 -18.64
N ASP A 84 14.67 -4.60 -18.43
CA ASP A 84 14.25 -3.32 -19.02
C ASP A 84 14.82 -2.11 -18.28
N ALA A 85 15.21 -2.27 -17.01
CA ALA A 85 15.90 -1.26 -16.21
C ALA A 85 16.92 -1.90 -15.26
N ASP A 86 17.93 -1.13 -14.85
CA ASP A 86 18.85 -1.53 -13.77
C ASP A 86 18.41 -0.93 -12.43
N VAL A 87 17.72 0.22 -12.46
CA VAL A 87 17.20 0.93 -11.29
C VAL A 87 15.80 1.46 -11.56
N MET A 88 14.90 1.36 -10.58
CA MET A 88 13.57 1.95 -10.63
C MET A 88 13.28 2.72 -9.35
N VAL A 89 12.82 3.97 -9.46
CA VAL A 89 12.22 4.71 -8.35
C VAL A 89 10.72 4.42 -8.36
N ALA A 90 10.23 3.66 -7.38
CA ALA A 90 8.89 3.08 -7.41
C ALA A 90 8.12 3.27 -6.10
N GLY A 91 6.80 3.48 -6.18
CA GLY A 91 5.97 3.76 -5.00
C GLY A 91 4.68 4.51 -5.34
N GLY A 92 4.22 5.33 -4.40
CA GLY A 92 3.03 6.17 -4.60
C GLY A 92 2.97 7.38 -3.69
N ALA A 93 2.16 8.36 -4.11
CA ALA A 93 1.84 9.55 -3.35
C ALA A 93 0.33 9.82 -3.40
N GLU A 94 -0.19 10.43 -2.35
CA GLU A 94 -1.58 10.84 -2.26
C GLU A 94 -1.69 12.10 -1.40
N ALA A 95 -2.46 13.08 -1.86
CA ALA A 95 -2.76 14.32 -1.15
C ALA A 95 -4.22 14.68 -1.38
N THR A 96 -5.11 13.94 -0.73
CA THR A 96 -6.57 13.98 -0.99
C THR A 96 -7.37 14.37 0.26
N LEU A 97 -6.75 15.01 1.26
CA LEU A 97 -7.48 15.60 2.38
C LEU A 97 -8.22 16.86 1.94
N THR A 98 -9.30 16.67 1.16
CA THR A 98 -10.12 17.74 0.60
C THR A 98 -11.60 17.56 0.94
N PRO A 99 -12.41 18.64 0.89
CA PRO A 99 -13.86 18.54 1.08
C PRO A 99 -14.54 17.50 0.17
N LEU A 100 -14.19 17.39 -1.13
CA LEU A 100 -14.84 16.38 -1.99
C LEU A 100 -14.43 14.96 -1.63
N ALA A 101 -13.16 14.72 -1.28
CA ALA A 101 -12.73 13.39 -0.85
C ALA A 101 -13.41 12.97 0.45
N ILE A 102 -13.40 13.85 1.46
CA ILE A 102 -14.08 13.59 2.74
C ILE A 102 -15.57 13.36 2.50
N GLY A 103 -16.23 14.22 1.73
CA GLY A 103 -17.65 14.08 1.40
C GLY A 103 -17.96 12.79 0.63
N GLY A 104 -17.13 12.43 -0.35
CA GLY A 104 -17.28 11.23 -1.16
C GLY A 104 -17.15 9.94 -0.34
N PHE A 105 -16.07 9.83 0.44
CA PHE A 105 -15.87 8.65 1.30
C PHE A 105 -16.87 8.59 2.47
N ALA A 106 -17.26 9.74 3.05
CA ALA A 106 -18.31 9.79 4.06
C ALA A 106 -19.67 9.36 3.49
N SER A 107 -20.03 9.81 2.28
CA SER A 107 -21.25 9.40 1.59
C SER A 107 -21.27 7.90 1.29
N ALA A 108 -20.10 7.31 1.01
CA ALA A 108 -19.93 5.87 0.85
C ALA A 108 -19.92 5.10 2.18
N ARG A 109 -20.01 5.79 3.34
CA ARG A 109 -19.88 5.23 4.69
C ARG A 109 -18.59 4.45 4.90
N ALA A 110 -17.50 4.91 4.27
CA ALA A 110 -16.20 4.25 4.34
C ALA A 110 -15.31 4.83 5.45
N LEU A 111 -15.55 6.08 5.86
CA LEU A 111 -14.79 6.76 6.91
C LEU A 111 -15.31 6.40 8.30
N SER A 112 -14.40 6.30 9.27
CA SER A 112 -14.74 6.33 10.69
C SER A 112 -15.47 7.64 11.02
N THR A 113 -16.45 7.56 11.91
CA THR A 113 -17.25 8.71 12.38
C THR A 113 -16.97 9.09 13.84
N ARG A 114 -15.90 8.52 14.42
CA ARG A 114 -15.44 8.77 15.80
C ARG A 114 -14.76 10.13 15.94
N ASN A 115 -15.56 11.19 15.79
CA ASN A 115 -15.10 12.58 15.86
C ASN A 115 -14.80 13.03 17.30
N ASP A 116 -15.38 12.36 18.30
CA ASP A 116 -15.20 12.60 19.72
C ASP A 116 -13.87 12.04 20.27
N ASP A 117 -13.32 11.01 19.62
CA ASP A 117 -12.01 10.45 19.96
C ASP A 117 -11.21 10.03 18.69
N PRO A 118 -10.67 11.00 17.92
CA PRO A 118 -9.94 10.72 16.69
C PRO A 118 -8.67 9.88 16.91
N ALA A 119 -8.05 9.98 18.09
CA ALA A 119 -6.80 9.27 18.41
C ALA A 119 -6.99 7.74 18.39
N THR A 120 -8.21 7.27 18.62
CA THR A 120 -8.55 5.85 18.60
C THR A 120 -9.41 5.47 17.41
N ALA A 121 -9.67 6.36 16.45
CA ALA A 121 -10.56 6.09 15.32
C ALA A 121 -10.01 4.98 14.39
N SER A 122 -8.72 5.00 14.08
CA SER A 122 -8.07 3.92 13.34
C SER A 122 -7.68 2.79 14.29
N ARG A 123 -8.46 1.71 14.28
CA ARG A 123 -8.34 0.56 15.19
C ARG A 123 -8.53 -0.78 14.46
N PRO A 124 -7.61 -1.15 13.54
CA PRO A 124 -7.71 -2.39 12.80
C PRO A 124 -7.94 -3.61 13.69
N TRP A 125 -8.90 -4.47 13.29
CA TRP A 125 -9.36 -5.69 13.98
C TRP A 125 -9.95 -5.51 15.38
N ASP A 126 -10.09 -4.28 15.88
CA ASP A 126 -10.87 -4.00 17.09
C ASP A 126 -12.36 -4.18 16.78
N ARG A 127 -13.11 -4.77 17.73
CA ARG A 127 -14.55 -5.01 17.58
C ARG A 127 -15.34 -3.72 17.31
N ASP A 128 -14.86 -2.59 17.83
CA ASP A 128 -15.58 -1.32 17.81
C ASP A 128 -15.11 -0.41 16.64
N ARG A 129 -14.45 -0.98 15.63
CA ARG A 129 -14.04 -0.29 14.38
C ARG A 129 -15.24 0.05 13.50
N ASP A 130 -15.24 1.24 12.90
CA ASP A 130 -16.40 1.77 12.17
C ASP A 130 -16.08 2.34 10.78
N GLY A 131 -14.83 2.20 10.31
CA GLY A 131 -14.38 2.72 9.03
C GLY A 131 -12.91 3.11 9.05
N PHE A 132 -12.35 3.45 7.89
CA PHE A 132 -10.96 3.89 7.82
C PHE A 132 -10.81 5.37 8.19
N VAL A 133 -9.62 5.77 8.63
CA VAL A 133 -9.25 7.18 8.82
C VAL A 133 -8.44 7.62 7.61
N LEU A 134 -8.89 8.65 6.88
CA LEU A 134 -8.16 9.13 5.70
C LEU A 134 -6.84 9.80 6.11
N GLY A 135 -5.75 9.44 5.45
CA GLY A 135 -4.44 10.07 5.60
C GLY A 135 -3.87 10.48 4.25
N GLU A 136 -2.73 11.16 4.28
CA GLU A 136 -2.00 11.59 3.09
C GLU A 136 -0.50 11.43 3.26
N GLY A 137 0.25 11.43 2.15
CA GLY A 137 1.70 11.29 2.17
C GLY A 137 2.24 10.61 0.93
N ALA A 138 3.50 10.19 1.00
CA ALA A 138 4.17 9.48 -0.08
C ALA A 138 5.18 8.48 0.47
N GLY A 139 5.33 7.36 -0.22
CA GLY A 139 6.35 6.37 0.06
C GLY A 139 6.92 5.83 -1.24
N ALA A 140 8.25 5.77 -1.33
CA ALA A 140 8.95 5.27 -2.49
C ALA A 140 10.21 4.50 -2.09
N LEU A 141 10.58 3.55 -2.95
CA LEU A 141 11.78 2.73 -2.87
C LEU A 141 12.65 3.00 -4.10
N VAL A 142 13.96 2.86 -3.92
CA VAL A 142 14.89 2.68 -5.04
C VAL A 142 15.12 1.18 -5.15
N LEU A 143 14.53 0.57 -6.16
CA LEU A 143 14.78 -0.83 -6.53
C LEU A 143 15.96 -0.86 -7.50
N GLU A 144 16.80 -1.88 -7.38
CA GLU A 144 18.04 -1.96 -8.16
C GLU A 144 18.45 -3.41 -8.38
N GLU A 145 18.95 -3.69 -9.59
CA GLU A 145 19.53 -4.98 -9.96
C GLU A 145 20.68 -5.34 -9.02
N PHE A 146 20.69 -6.57 -8.50
CA PHE A 146 21.55 -6.97 -7.38
C PHE A 146 23.05 -6.80 -7.69
N GLU A 147 23.50 -7.23 -8.86
CA GLU A 147 24.89 -7.11 -9.27
C GLU A 147 25.28 -5.64 -9.52
N HIS A 148 24.38 -4.82 -10.06
CA HIS A 148 24.55 -3.39 -10.21
C HIS A 148 24.71 -2.70 -8.84
N ALA A 149 23.83 -2.99 -7.89
CA ALA A 149 23.92 -2.51 -6.51
C ALA A 149 25.24 -2.93 -5.84
N ARG A 150 25.63 -4.20 -5.98
CA ARG A 150 26.85 -4.76 -5.38
C ARG A 150 28.11 -4.14 -5.96
N ARG A 151 28.21 -3.99 -7.29
CA ARG A 151 29.38 -3.39 -7.96
C ARG A 151 29.68 -1.97 -7.48
N ARG A 152 28.64 -1.19 -7.14
CA ARG A 152 28.80 0.18 -6.63
C ARG A 152 28.82 0.29 -5.10
N GLY A 153 28.79 -0.83 -4.38
CA GLY A 153 28.80 -0.85 -2.91
C GLY A 153 27.56 -0.20 -2.28
N ALA A 154 26.38 -0.36 -2.90
CA ALA A 154 25.13 0.20 -2.38
C ALA A 154 24.77 -0.41 -1.02
N LYS A 155 24.19 0.40 -0.12
CA LYS A 155 23.52 -0.13 1.07
C LYS A 155 22.23 -0.81 0.64
N ILE A 156 22.08 -2.09 0.97
CA ILE A 156 20.87 -2.85 0.67
C ILE A 156 20.06 -3.05 1.96
N TYR A 157 18.77 -2.72 1.92
CA TYR A 157 17.87 -2.80 3.08
C TYR A 157 17.21 -4.19 3.18
N ALA A 158 16.70 -4.66 2.05
CA ALA A 158 16.04 -5.95 1.86
C ALA A 158 16.04 -6.28 0.36
N GLU A 159 15.76 -7.53 0.01
CA GLU A 159 15.47 -7.95 -1.36
C GLU A 159 13.95 -7.92 -1.58
N LEU A 160 13.49 -7.39 -2.72
CA LEU A 160 12.11 -7.56 -3.17
C LEU A 160 12.00 -8.93 -3.84
N ALA A 161 11.64 -9.95 -3.08
CA ALA A 161 11.70 -11.34 -3.53
C ALA A 161 10.45 -11.79 -4.31
N GLY A 162 9.30 -11.17 -4.08
CA GLY A 162 8.06 -11.63 -4.70
C GLY A 162 6.99 -10.55 -4.87
N PHE A 163 6.19 -10.73 -5.91
CA PHE A 163 5.06 -9.89 -6.25
C PHE A 163 3.88 -10.73 -6.76
N GLY A 164 2.71 -10.51 -6.17
CA GLY A 164 1.44 -11.11 -6.56
C GLY A 164 0.39 -10.06 -6.92
N MET A 165 -0.46 -10.41 -7.88
CA MET A 165 -1.64 -9.65 -8.27
C MET A 165 -2.82 -10.59 -8.46
N SER A 166 -4.01 -10.14 -8.11
CA SER A 166 -5.26 -10.83 -8.43
C SER A 166 -6.41 -9.83 -8.47
N ALA A 167 -7.58 -10.29 -8.90
CA ALA A 167 -8.82 -9.54 -8.80
C ALA A 167 -9.89 -10.40 -8.13
N ASP A 168 -10.74 -9.78 -7.32
CA ASP A 168 -11.89 -10.43 -6.68
C ASP A 168 -12.99 -10.72 -7.70
N ALA A 169 -13.16 -9.84 -8.71
CA ALA A 169 -14.27 -9.88 -9.67
C ALA A 169 -15.65 -10.01 -8.99
N HIS A 170 -15.83 -9.31 -7.86
CA HIS A 170 -16.96 -9.48 -6.96
C HIS A 170 -17.82 -8.21 -6.82
N HIS A 171 -17.28 -7.16 -6.20
CA HIS A 171 -17.99 -5.89 -5.97
C HIS A 171 -17.03 -4.71 -6.12
N MET A 172 -17.57 -3.52 -6.40
CA MET A 172 -16.76 -2.33 -6.65
C MET A 172 -16.03 -1.79 -5.41
N THR A 173 -16.55 -2.01 -4.22
CA THR A 173 -15.98 -1.48 -2.95
C THR A 173 -15.92 -2.51 -1.82
N ALA A 174 -16.69 -3.59 -1.91
CA ALA A 174 -16.74 -4.61 -0.88
C ALA A 174 -15.79 -5.74 -1.27
N PRO A 175 -14.93 -6.23 -0.36
CA PRO A 175 -14.09 -7.38 -0.65
C PRO A 175 -14.96 -8.63 -0.77
N ALA A 176 -14.44 -9.67 -1.43
CA ALA A 176 -15.06 -11.00 -1.36
C ALA A 176 -15.04 -11.51 0.10
N GLU A 177 -16.20 -11.90 0.63
CA GLU A 177 -16.36 -12.32 2.03
C GLU A 177 -15.48 -13.53 2.41
N ASP A 178 -15.23 -14.42 1.45
CA ASP A 178 -14.40 -15.62 1.66
C ASP A 178 -12.89 -15.37 1.51
N GLY A 179 -12.49 -14.12 1.28
CA GLY A 179 -11.11 -13.67 1.16
C GLY A 179 -10.32 -14.32 0.02
N GLU A 180 -11.00 -14.93 -0.96
CA GLU A 180 -10.32 -15.80 -1.93
C GLU A 180 -9.36 -15.04 -2.83
N GLY A 181 -9.73 -13.86 -3.35
CA GLY A 181 -8.86 -13.07 -4.22
C GLY A 181 -7.59 -12.62 -3.51
N ALA A 182 -7.71 -12.12 -2.29
CA ALA A 182 -6.58 -11.77 -1.42
C ALA A 182 -5.68 -12.99 -1.11
N ALA A 183 -6.27 -14.14 -0.77
CA ALA A 183 -5.51 -15.38 -0.52
C ALA A 183 -4.74 -15.83 -1.77
N ARG A 184 -5.38 -15.74 -2.95
CA ARG A 184 -4.76 -16.04 -4.24
C ARG A 184 -3.60 -15.10 -4.54
N CYS A 185 -3.77 -13.81 -4.22
CA CYS A 185 -2.73 -12.79 -4.39
C CYS A 185 -1.46 -13.14 -3.59
N MET A 186 -1.62 -13.45 -2.30
CA MET A 186 -0.52 -13.86 -1.42
C MET A 186 0.15 -15.13 -1.92
N ALA A 187 -0.62 -16.14 -2.34
CA ALA A 187 -0.09 -17.38 -2.89
C ALA A 187 0.72 -17.16 -4.19
N ILE A 188 0.30 -16.22 -5.05
CA ILE A 188 1.06 -15.85 -6.26
C ILE A 188 2.38 -15.19 -5.88
N ALA A 189 2.38 -14.28 -4.90
CA ALA A 189 3.60 -13.62 -4.42
C ALA A 189 4.60 -14.63 -3.85
N LEU A 190 4.12 -15.56 -3.01
CA LEU A 190 4.92 -16.66 -2.44
C LEU A 190 5.54 -17.55 -3.52
N ARG A 191 4.73 -17.93 -4.53
CA ARG A 191 5.22 -18.72 -5.67
C ARG A 191 6.27 -17.96 -6.47
N ASN A 192 6.11 -16.66 -6.67
CA ASN A 192 7.11 -15.83 -7.33
C ASN A 192 8.42 -15.76 -6.53
N ALA A 193 8.34 -15.59 -5.21
CA ALA A 193 9.49 -15.61 -4.30
C ALA A 193 10.10 -17.00 -4.10
N ARG A 194 9.42 -18.06 -4.54
CA ARG A 194 9.80 -19.46 -4.30
C ARG A 194 9.95 -19.77 -2.80
N LEU A 195 9.08 -19.17 -1.99
CA LEU A 195 9.04 -19.38 -0.55
C LEU A 195 7.87 -20.28 -0.16
N ASN A 196 8.12 -21.14 0.82
CA ASN A 196 7.08 -21.90 1.51
C ASN A 196 6.36 -21.02 2.53
N LEU A 197 5.15 -21.43 2.92
CA LEU A 197 4.30 -20.71 3.87
C LEU A 197 5.00 -20.46 5.21
N ASP A 198 5.78 -21.43 5.68
CA ASP A 198 6.49 -21.41 6.97
C ASP A 198 7.76 -20.54 6.99
N GLN A 199 8.13 -19.96 5.84
CA GLN A 199 9.27 -19.05 5.72
C GLN A 199 8.87 -17.58 5.88
N ILE A 200 7.58 -17.29 5.96
CA ILE A 200 7.06 -15.97 6.30
C ILE A 200 6.99 -15.84 7.83
N ASP A 201 7.51 -14.74 8.35
CA ASP A 201 7.52 -14.45 9.78
C ASP A 201 6.51 -13.34 10.15
N TYR A 202 6.35 -12.36 9.25
CA TYR A 202 5.56 -11.15 9.51
C TYR A 202 4.69 -10.76 8.30
N ILE A 203 3.48 -10.26 8.57
CA ILE A 203 2.61 -9.64 7.56
C ILE A 203 2.32 -8.20 7.99
N ASN A 204 2.73 -7.23 7.16
CA ASN A 204 2.13 -5.91 7.17
C ASN A 204 0.84 -5.95 6.36
N ALA A 205 -0.27 -6.03 7.08
CA ALA A 205 -1.59 -6.22 6.50
C ALA A 205 -2.08 -4.96 5.77
N HIS A 206 -3.14 -5.12 4.98
CA HIS A 206 -3.90 -3.99 4.48
C HIS A 206 -4.64 -3.30 5.64
N GLY A 207 -5.33 -4.05 6.50
CA GLY A 207 -5.89 -3.66 7.80
C GLY A 207 -6.40 -2.23 7.87
N THR A 208 -7.53 -1.95 7.21
CA THR A 208 -8.04 -0.59 7.01
C THR A 208 -8.91 -0.08 8.16
N SER A 209 -9.14 -0.88 9.20
CA SER A 209 -10.10 -0.55 10.28
C SER A 209 -11.55 -0.53 9.80
N THR A 210 -11.85 -1.23 8.70
CA THR A 210 -13.21 -1.40 8.20
C THR A 210 -13.80 -2.72 8.68
N PRO A 211 -15.11 -2.80 8.99
CA PRO A 211 -15.73 -4.02 9.48
C PRO A 211 -15.51 -5.23 8.55
N LEU A 212 -15.80 -5.05 7.25
CA LEU A 212 -15.70 -6.11 6.24
C LEU A 212 -14.26 -6.41 5.83
N GLY A 213 -13.43 -5.38 5.62
CA GLY A 213 -12.07 -5.54 5.11
C GLY A 213 -11.18 -6.33 6.08
N ASP A 214 -11.21 -5.98 7.36
CA ASP A 214 -10.36 -6.60 8.37
C ASP A 214 -10.71 -8.09 8.60
N ILE A 215 -12.00 -8.44 8.51
CA ILE A 215 -12.48 -9.83 8.58
C ILE A 215 -12.05 -10.59 7.32
N ALA A 216 -12.32 -10.03 6.13
CA ALA A 216 -11.97 -10.67 4.86
C ALA A 216 -10.47 -10.93 4.76
N GLU A 217 -9.62 -10.00 5.21
CA GLU A 217 -8.17 -10.20 5.23
C GLU A 217 -7.76 -11.28 6.24
N THR A 218 -8.37 -11.33 7.43
CA THR A 218 -8.11 -12.44 8.38
C THR A 218 -8.46 -13.80 7.78
N ILE A 219 -9.61 -13.89 7.08
CA ILE A 219 -10.04 -15.11 6.38
C ILE A 219 -9.04 -15.45 5.27
N ALA A 220 -8.61 -14.46 4.47
CA ALA A 220 -7.65 -14.65 3.40
C ALA A 220 -6.30 -15.18 3.90
N VAL A 221 -5.79 -14.63 5.01
CA VAL A 221 -4.54 -15.09 5.63
C VAL A 221 -4.67 -16.52 6.13
N LYS A 222 -5.76 -16.86 6.84
CA LYS A 222 -6.01 -18.26 7.25
C LYS A 222 -6.13 -19.20 6.05
N ARG A 223 -6.78 -18.76 4.97
CA ARG A 223 -6.95 -19.54 3.75
C ARG A 223 -5.62 -19.78 3.03
N CYS A 224 -4.74 -18.78 2.98
CA CYS A 224 -3.44 -18.89 2.33
C CYS A 224 -2.43 -19.70 3.17
N PHE A 225 -2.37 -19.45 4.47
CA PHE A 225 -1.34 -20.00 5.35
C PHE A 225 -1.75 -21.26 6.13
N GLY A 226 -3.04 -21.62 6.13
CA GLY A 226 -3.56 -22.76 6.89
C GLY A 226 -3.17 -22.68 8.37
N ASP A 227 -2.65 -23.78 8.92
CA ASP A 227 -2.21 -23.87 10.31
C ASP A 227 -1.07 -22.88 10.64
N HIS A 228 -0.27 -22.48 9.66
CA HIS A 228 0.83 -21.53 9.88
C HIS A 228 0.32 -20.12 10.20
N ALA A 229 -0.93 -19.78 9.84
CA ALA A 229 -1.52 -18.47 10.11
C ALA A 229 -1.46 -18.09 11.60
N ARG A 230 -1.54 -19.08 12.51
CA ARG A 230 -1.48 -18.88 13.97
C ARG A 230 -0.09 -18.63 14.52
N LYS A 231 0.95 -18.81 13.71
CA LYS A 231 2.36 -18.62 14.09
C LYS A 231 2.94 -17.32 13.54
N LEU A 232 2.23 -16.68 12.61
CA LEU A 232 2.61 -15.41 12.00
C LEU A 232 2.33 -14.26 12.95
N ALA A 233 3.24 -13.31 13.00
CA ALA A 233 2.89 -11.97 13.45
C ALA A 233 2.24 -11.22 12.28
N MET A 234 1.16 -10.51 12.55
CA MET A 234 0.52 -9.61 11.58
C MET A 234 0.30 -8.26 12.24
N SER A 235 0.44 -7.15 11.53
CA SER A 235 0.05 -5.84 12.08
C SER A 235 -0.48 -4.92 10.99
N SER A 236 -1.18 -3.86 11.40
CA SER A 236 -1.53 -2.76 10.50
C SER A 236 -0.97 -1.46 11.02
N THR A 237 0.00 -0.93 10.28
CA THR A 237 0.57 0.40 10.52
C THR A 237 -0.41 1.52 10.22
N LYS A 238 -1.54 1.25 9.52
CA LYS A 238 -2.63 2.22 9.33
C LYS A 238 -3.32 2.60 10.64
N SER A 239 -3.15 1.80 11.70
CA SER A 239 -3.51 2.20 13.07
C SER A 239 -2.82 3.49 13.53
N MET A 240 -1.64 3.79 12.96
CA MET A 240 -0.83 4.97 13.31
C MET A 240 -0.81 6.02 12.18
N THR A 241 -0.78 5.58 10.92
CA THR A 241 -0.67 6.49 9.77
C THR A 241 -2.02 6.94 9.21
N GLY A 242 -3.12 6.28 9.60
CA GLY A 242 -4.33 6.29 8.80
C GLY A 242 -4.12 5.61 7.44
N HIS A 243 -5.11 5.73 6.57
CA HIS A 243 -5.09 5.15 5.25
C HIS A 243 -4.72 6.18 4.19
N LEU A 244 -3.50 6.07 3.68
CA LEU A 244 -2.91 6.95 2.66
C LEU A 244 -3.33 6.62 1.21
N LEU A 245 -4.44 5.89 1.04
CA LEU A 245 -4.96 5.43 -0.26
C LEU A 245 -3.85 4.88 -1.18
N GLY A 246 -3.61 5.51 -2.34
CA GLY A 246 -2.63 5.07 -3.31
C GLY A 246 -1.17 5.11 -2.84
N ALA A 247 -0.85 5.87 -1.78
CA ALA A 247 0.47 5.92 -1.18
C ALA A 247 0.70 4.89 -0.07
N ALA A 248 -0.36 4.25 0.45
CA ALA A 248 -0.28 3.35 1.59
C ALA A 248 0.73 2.22 1.37
N GLY A 249 0.60 1.50 0.25
CA GLY A 249 1.53 0.41 -0.10
C GLY A 249 2.99 0.83 -0.26
N GLY A 250 3.26 2.12 -0.53
CA GLY A 250 4.62 2.65 -0.66
C GLY A 250 5.28 2.88 0.69
N VAL A 251 4.54 3.51 1.62
CA VAL A 251 5.00 3.73 2.99
C VAL A 251 5.10 2.39 3.73
N GLU A 252 4.15 1.49 3.52
CA GLU A 252 4.12 0.15 4.12
C GLU A 252 5.23 -0.76 3.60
N ALA A 253 5.59 -0.65 2.32
CA ALA A 253 6.76 -1.35 1.80
C ALA A 253 8.08 -0.85 2.41
N VAL A 254 8.19 0.45 2.70
CA VAL A 254 9.32 1.00 3.47
C VAL A 254 9.34 0.40 4.87
N PHE A 255 8.21 0.36 5.57
CA PHE A 255 8.13 -0.27 6.89
C PHE A 255 8.51 -1.75 6.85
N CYS A 256 8.10 -2.50 5.82
CA CYS A 256 8.47 -3.90 5.64
C CYS A 256 9.99 -4.09 5.47
N ALA A 257 10.62 -3.29 4.61
CA ALA A 257 12.08 -3.34 4.43
C ALA A 257 12.82 -2.98 5.73
N LEU A 258 12.29 -2.04 6.51
CA LEU A 258 12.83 -1.69 7.82
C LEU A 258 12.59 -2.77 8.87
N ALA A 259 11.44 -3.45 8.87
CA ALA A 259 11.13 -4.56 9.77
C ALA A 259 12.12 -5.72 9.57
N VAL A 260 12.44 -6.05 8.30
CA VAL A 260 13.50 -7.01 7.95
C VAL A 260 14.87 -6.52 8.41
N ARG A 261 15.21 -5.25 8.24
CA ARG A 261 16.51 -4.72 8.67
C ARG A 261 16.67 -4.74 10.20
N ASP A 262 15.65 -4.27 10.90
CA ASP A 262 15.68 -3.98 12.34
C ASP A 262 15.20 -5.15 13.20
N GLN A 263 14.69 -6.22 12.58
CA GLN A 263 14.17 -7.42 13.25
C GLN A 263 13.08 -7.07 14.28
N VAL A 264 12.11 -6.26 13.84
CA VAL A 264 11.01 -5.77 14.66
C VAL A 264 9.70 -5.75 13.87
N ALA A 265 8.64 -6.29 14.45
CA ALA A 265 7.28 -6.11 13.95
C ALA A 265 6.67 -4.84 14.58
N PRO A 266 6.24 -3.84 13.79
CA PRO A 266 5.54 -2.68 14.32
C PRO A 266 4.19 -3.08 14.93
N PRO A 267 3.64 -2.26 15.84
CA PRO A 267 2.38 -2.58 16.48
C PRO A 267 1.18 -2.27 15.60
N THR A 268 0.07 -2.93 15.91
CA THR A 268 -1.27 -2.38 15.66
C THR A 268 -1.68 -1.56 16.87
N ALA A 269 -1.62 -0.23 16.77
CA ALA A 269 -2.13 0.66 17.80
C ALA A 269 -3.66 0.57 17.91
N ASN A 270 -4.21 1.00 19.05
CA ASN A 270 -5.65 1.09 19.31
C ASN A 270 -6.43 -0.24 19.28
N LEU A 271 -5.75 -1.39 19.30
CA LEU A 271 -6.39 -2.69 19.43
C LEU A 271 -6.62 -2.99 20.92
N ILE A 272 -7.84 -2.70 21.40
CA ILE A 272 -8.24 -2.79 22.81
C ILE A 272 -9.11 -4.02 23.04
N ASN A 273 -10.14 -4.19 22.21
CA ASN A 273 -11.12 -5.26 22.23
C ASN A 273 -11.03 -6.04 20.93
N GLN A 274 -10.07 -6.98 20.85
CA GLN A 274 -9.89 -7.79 19.65
C GLN A 274 -11.19 -8.54 19.29
N ASP A 275 -11.62 -8.38 18.05
CA ASP A 275 -12.84 -9.00 17.52
C ASP A 275 -12.68 -10.53 17.49
N PRO A 276 -13.62 -11.34 18.03
CA PRO A 276 -13.54 -12.80 17.96
C PRO A 276 -13.46 -13.38 16.54
N ALA A 277 -13.95 -12.65 15.52
CA ALA A 277 -13.79 -13.05 14.11
C ALA A 277 -12.34 -12.82 13.60
N CYS A 278 -11.60 -11.95 14.28
CA CYS A 278 -10.22 -11.58 14.01
C CYS A 278 -9.33 -12.13 15.13
N ASP A 279 -8.88 -13.38 15.00
CA ASP A 279 -8.27 -14.15 16.09
C ASP A 279 -6.79 -14.52 15.84
N LEU A 280 -6.11 -13.82 14.93
CA LEU A 280 -4.67 -13.95 14.71
C LEU A 280 -3.87 -13.09 15.72
N ASP A 281 -2.54 -13.17 15.63
CA ASP A 281 -1.64 -12.33 16.42
C ASP A 281 -1.36 -11.01 15.71
N TYR A 282 -2.11 -9.97 16.10
CA TYR A 282 -2.09 -8.66 15.45
C TYR A 282 -1.02 -7.69 16.00
N VAL A 283 -0.07 -8.18 16.82
CA VAL A 283 0.96 -7.37 17.49
C VAL A 283 0.35 -6.12 18.18
N PRO A 284 -0.58 -6.30 19.13
CA PRO A 284 -1.34 -5.18 19.69
C PRO A 284 -0.47 -4.22 20.51
N ASN A 285 -0.62 -2.93 20.24
CA ASN A 285 -0.19 -1.76 21.04
C ASN A 285 1.31 -1.54 21.26
N ALA A 286 2.16 -2.57 21.19
CA ALA A 286 3.59 -2.44 21.38
C ALA A 286 4.38 -3.19 20.31
N ALA A 287 5.41 -2.53 19.77
CA ALA A 287 6.32 -3.15 18.81
C ALA A 287 6.96 -4.40 19.42
N ARG A 288 7.13 -5.44 18.61
CA ARG A 288 7.71 -6.71 19.05
C ARG A 288 9.04 -6.97 18.38
N GLN A 289 10.08 -7.08 19.18
CA GLN A 289 11.38 -7.59 18.71
C GLN A 289 11.26 -9.07 18.38
N MET A 290 11.55 -9.44 17.14
CA MET A 290 11.44 -10.81 16.66
C MET A 290 12.25 -11.03 15.37
N PRO A 291 12.70 -12.26 15.08
CA PRO A 291 13.27 -12.56 13.78
C PRO A 291 12.27 -12.25 12.66
N VAL A 292 12.69 -11.45 11.67
CA VAL A 292 11.91 -11.15 10.46
C VAL A 292 12.81 -11.47 9.25
N ARG A 293 12.75 -12.71 8.77
CA ARG A 293 13.52 -13.19 7.61
C ARG A 293 12.79 -12.86 6.31
N ALA A 294 11.46 -12.97 6.32
CA ALA A 294 10.59 -12.58 5.23
C ALA A 294 9.31 -11.92 5.75
N VAL A 295 8.86 -10.90 5.04
CA VAL A 295 7.65 -10.13 5.33
C VAL A 295 6.78 -9.97 4.09
N LEU A 296 5.46 -10.07 4.26
CA LEU A 296 4.49 -9.67 3.24
C LEU A 296 3.97 -8.24 3.49
N SER A 297 3.74 -7.50 2.41
CA SER A 297 2.98 -6.24 2.43
C SER A 297 1.74 -6.40 1.57
N ASN A 298 0.56 -6.33 2.18
CA ASN A 298 -0.72 -6.50 1.50
C ASN A 298 -1.40 -5.15 1.20
N SER A 299 -1.99 -5.06 0.01
CA SER A 299 -2.89 -3.99 -0.39
C SER A 299 -4.09 -4.57 -1.14
N PHE A 300 -5.29 -4.39 -0.60
CA PHE A 300 -6.54 -4.93 -1.17
C PHE A 300 -7.52 -3.77 -1.39
N GLY A 301 -7.45 -3.20 -2.59
CA GLY A 301 -8.11 -1.94 -2.91
C GLY A 301 -9.51 -2.08 -3.49
N PHE A 302 -10.25 -0.97 -3.43
CA PHE A 302 -11.50 -0.79 -4.19
C PHE A 302 -11.32 -1.14 -5.67
N GLY A 303 -12.39 -1.65 -6.27
CA GLY A 303 -12.38 -2.35 -7.55
C GLY A 303 -12.04 -3.83 -7.43
N GLY A 304 -11.82 -4.34 -6.21
CA GLY A 304 -11.43 -5.72 -5.95
C GLY A 304 -10.05 -6.03 -6.52
N THR A 305 -9.12 -5.08 -6.47
CA THR A 305 -7.78 -5.20 -7.05
C THR A 305 -6.76 -5.45 -5.95
N ASN A 306 -6.09 -6.61 -6.02
CA ASN A 306 -5.25 -7.11 -4.94
C ASN A 306 -3.78 -7.06 -5.36
N GLY A 307 -2.93 -6.67 -4.41
CA GLY A 307 -1.48 -6.63 -4.58
C GLY A 307 -0.77 -7.08 -3.30
N THR A 308 0.24 -7.91 -3.47
CA THR A 308 1.07 -8.41 -2.36
C THR A 308 2.54 -8.37 -2.76
N LEU A 309 3.37 -7.76 -1.92
CA LEU A 309 4.84 -7.79 -2.05
C LEU A 309 5.44 -8.70 -0.99
N ILE A 310 6.60 -9.28 -1.28
CA ILE A 310 7.43 -10.01 -0.32
C ILE A 310 8.81 -9.37 -0.28
N PHE A 311 9.27 -9.05 0.93
CA PHE A 311 10.64 -8.63 1.18
C PHE A 311 11.38 -9.66 2.02
N THR A 312 12.63 -9.95 1.67
CA THR A 312 13.50 -10.91 2.38
C THR A 312 14.78 -10.25 2.84
N ARG A 313 15.38 -10.84 3.85
CA ARG A 313 16.77 -10.55 4.22
C ARG A 313 17.72 -11.12 3.14
N ILE A 314 18.76 -10.36 2.82
CA ILE A 314 19.88 -10.78 1.95
C ILE A 314 20.95 -11.49 2.77
#